data_AF-A0A6C8G5K7-F1
#
_entry.id   AF-A0A6C8G5K7-F1
#
_cell.length_a   1.000
_cell.length_b   1.000
_cell.length_c   1.000
_cell.angle_alpha   90.00
_cell.angle_beta   90.00
_cell.angle_gamma   90.00
#
_symmetry.space_group_name_H-M   'P 1'
#
loop_
_entity.id
_entity.type
_entity.pdbx_description
1 polymer ?
#
loop_
_entity_poly.entity_id
_entity_poly.type
_entity_poly.pdbx_seq_one_letter_code
_entity_poly.pdbx_strand_id
1 'polypeptide(L)' 'MCSRACDDKYPQISKSRRAHWENLNTFFSYLPDIRQAIYTTNAIESLNSVIRAEIINARYSQETTQCGRLFI' A
#
# COMPACT_ATOMS: atom_id res chain seq x y z
N MET A 1 -0.02 14.79 -15.98
CA MET A 1 -0.68 16.09 -15.77
C MET A 1 -2.15 15.84 -15.46
N CYS A 2 -2.61 16.09 -14.23
CA CYS A 2 -4.04 16.09 -13.92
C CYS A 2 -4.65 17.41 -14.42
N SER A 3 -5.69 17.32 -15.24
CA SER A 3 -6.55 18.44 -15.59
C SER A 3 -7.39 18.83 -14.37
N ARG A 4 -7.74 20.11 -14.23
CA ARG A 4 -8.44 20.74 -13.08
C ARG A 4 -9.56 19.89 -12.45
N ALA A 5 -10.28 19.09 -13.25
CA ALA A 5 -11.32 18.18 -12.79
C ALA A 5 -10.88 17.13 -11.75
N CYS A 6 -9.61 16.68 -11.76
CA CYS A 6 -9.09 15.76 -10.74
C CYS A 6 -8.67 16.49 -9.45
N ASP A 7 -8.22 17.74 -9.56
CA ASP A 7 -7.82 18.55 -8.40
C ASP A 7 -9.02 18.94 -7.55
N ASP A 8 -10.17 19.19 -8.18
CA ASP A 8 -11.40 19.55 -7.47
C ASP A 8 -12.02 18.36 -6.73
N LYS A 9 -11.91 17.14 -7.29
CA LYS A 9 -12.45 15.93 -6.66
C LYS A 9 -11.55 15.37 -5.54
N TYR A 10 -10.23 15.46 -5.70
CA TYR A 10 -9.27 14.88 -4.75
C TYR A 10 -8.10 15.84 -4.46
N PRO A 11 -8.35 16.98 -3.79
CA PRO A 11 -7.35 18.03 -3.60
C PRO A 11 -6.10 17.56 -2.85
N GLN A 12 -6.27 16.60 -1.92
CA GLN A 12 -5.15 16.05 -1.15
C GLN A 12 -4.22 15.17 -1.98
N ILE A 13 -4.78 14.33 -2.87
CA ILE A 13 -4.00 13.45 -3.75
C ILE A 13 -3.22 14.28 -4.77
N SER A 14 -3.85 15.33 -5.29
CA SER A 14 -3.19 16.27 -6.19
C SER A 14 -2.07 17.04 -5.52
N LYS A 15 -2.21 17.41 -4.25
CA LYS A 15 -1.16 18.07 -3.47
C LYS A 15 0.02 17.14 -3.22
N SER A 16 -0.21 15.90 -2.78
CA SER A 16 0.88 14.94 -2.53
C SER A 16 1.61 14.56 -3.82
N ARG A 17 0.89 14.38 -4.93
CA ARG A 17 1.49 14.10 -6.24
C ARG A 17 2.40 15.23 -6.72
N ARG A 18 2.00 16.49 -6.53
CA ARG A 18 2.84 17.65 -6.84
C ARG A 18 4.07 17.73 -5.95
N ALA A 19 3.92 17.45 -4.65
CA ALA A 19 5.04 17.47 -3.70
C ALA A 19 6.09 16.38 -3.98
N HIS A 20 5.67 15.21 -4.48
CA HIS A 20 6.57 14.08 -4.79
C HIS A 20 6.84 13.91 -6.29
N TRP A 21 6.55 14.92 -7.11
CA TRP A 21 6.62 14.83 -8.56
C TRP A 21 8.02 14.49 -9.09
N GLU A 22 9.08 15.01 -8.46
CA GLU A 22 10.48 14.75 -8.85
C GLU A 22 10.84 13.26 -8.77
N ASN A 23 10.39 12.59 -7.71
CA ASN A 23 10.61 11.14 -7.53
C ASN A 23 9.79 10.33 -8.55
N LEU A 24 8.56 10.76 -8.84
CA LEU A 24 7.69 10.11 -9.82
C LEU A 24 8.19 10.30 -11.26
N ASN A 25 8.85 11.40 -11.58
CA ASN A 25 9.40 11.63 -12.92
C ASN A 25 10.54 10.65 -13.24
N THR A 26 11.37 10.34 -12.25
CA THR A 26 12.47 9.37 -12.38
C THR A 26 11.94 7.96 -12.71
N PHE A 27 10.76 7.60 -12.19
CA PHE A 27 10.11 6.34 -12.51
C PHE A 27 9.81 6.17 -14.01
N PHE A 28 9.41 7.25 -14.70
CA PHE A 28 9.12 7.19 -16.13
C PHE A 28 10.38 7.09 -16.99
N SER A 29 11.56 7.35 -16.43
CA SER A 29 12.85 7.26 -17.14
C SER A 29 13.38 5.83 -17.29
N TYR A 30 12.83 4.86 -16.55
CA TYR A 30 13.20 3.45 -16.68
C TYR A 30 12.65 2.82 -17.97
N LEU A 31 13.34 1.77 -18.44
CA LEU A 31 12.93 0.95 -19.58
C LEU A 31 11.53 0.35 -19.37
N PRO A 32 10.78 0.05 -20.46
CA PRO A 32 9.42 -0.45 -20.38
C PRO A 32 9.27 -1.71 -19.51
N ASP A 33 10.23 -2.63 -19.58
CA ASP A 33 10.19 -3.90 -18.83
C ASP A 33 10.28 -3.68 -17.31
N ILE A 34 11.13 -2.75 -16.89
CA ILE A 34 11.29 -2.38 -15.47
C ILE A 34 10.05 -1.64 -14.99
N ARG A 35 9.49 -0.73 -15.80
CA ARG A 35 8.23 -0.06 -15.47
C ARG A 35 7.10 -1.06 -15.31
N GLN A 36 7.02 -2.07 -16.17
CA GLN A 36 6.00 -3.11 -16.08
C GLN A 36 6.15 -3.93 -14.80
N ALA A 37 7.37 -4.33 -14.45
CA ALA A 37 7.64 -5.06 -13.21
C ALA A 37 7.30 -4.26 -11.93
N ILE A 38 7.53 -2.94 -11.93
CA ILE A 38 7.18 -2.09 -10.77
C ILE A 38 5.69 -1.74 -10.76
N TYR A 39 5.09 -1.53 -11.94
CA TYR A 39 3.67 -1.22 -12.07
C TYR A 39 2.79 -2.42 -11.72
N THR A 40 3.30 -3.65 -11.88
CA THR A 40 2.68 -4.83 -11.28
C THR A 40 2.81 -4.77 -9.76
N THR A 41 1.84 -4.11 -9.13
CA THR A 41 1.67 -4.05 -7.68
C THR A 41 1.40 -5.41 -7.06
N ASN A 42 1.21 -6.47 -7.85
CA ASN A 42 1.01 -7.87 -7.43
C ASN A 42 1.97 -8.31 -6.32
N ALA A 43 3.26 -7.97 -6.41
CA ALA A 43 4.22 -8.34 -5.37
C ALA A 43 3.96 -7.62 -4.04
N ILE A 44 3.73 -6.30 -4.09
CA ILE A 44 3.44 -5.48 -2.91
C ILE A 44 2.07 -5.82 -2.30
N GLU A 45 1.07 -6.08 -3.15
CA GLU A 45 -0.28 -6.49 -2.75
C GLU A 45 -0.27 -7.88 -2.11
N SER A 46 0.44 -8.85 -2.71
CA SER A 46 0.61 -10.18 -2.12
C SER A 46 1.26 -10.10 -0.73
N LEU A 47 2.28 -9.26 -0.57
CA LEU A 47 2.94 -9.05 0.70
C LEU A 47 2.02 -8.38 1.73
N ASN A 48 1.30 -7.33 1.33
CA ASN A 48 0.35 -6.65 2.20
C ASN A 48 -0.80 -7.57 2.65
N SER A 49 -1.22 -8.50 1.79
CA SER A 49 -2.21 -9.53 2.14
C SER A 49 -1.68 -10.45 3.23
N VAL A 50 -0.44 -10.96 3.07
CA VAL A 50 0.22 -11.81 4.07
C VAL A 50 0.39 -11.08 5.40
N ILE A 51 0.93 -9.86 5.38
CA ILE A 51 1.14 -9.07 6.62
C ILE A 51 -0.18 -8.84 7.36
N ARG A 52 -1.27 -8.54 6.65
CA ARG A 52 -2.60 -8.38 7.28
C ARG A 52 -3.09 -9.69 7.87
N ALA A 53 -2.93 -10.80 7.16
CA ALA A 53 -3.31 -12.12 7.65
C ALA A 53 -2.54 -12.46 8.94
N GLU A 54 -1.23 -12.23 8.97
CA GLU A 54 -0.41 -12.48 10.16
C GLU A 54 -0.81 -11.60 11.35
N ILE A 55 -1.08 -10.31 11.14
CA ILE A 55 -1.54 -9.41 12.21
C ILE A 55 -2.92 -9.87 12.76
N ILE A 56 -3.81 -10.31 11.88
CA ILE A 56 -5.14 -10.81 12.27
C ILE A 56 -5.01 -12.14 13.04
N ASN A 57 -4.21 -13.07 12.53
CA ASN A 57 -3.94 -14.35 13.17
C ASN A 57 -3.30 -14.15 14.55
N ALA A 58 -2.32 -13.25 14.64
CA ALA A 58 -1.67 -12.90 15.91
C ALA A 58 -2.67 -12.35 16.94
N ARG A 59 -3.62 -11.50 16.53
CA ARG A 59 -4.70 -11.02 17.41
C ARG A 59 -5.56 -12.17 17.93
N TYR A 60 -6.00 -13.06 17.05
CA TYR A 60 -6.81 -14.22 17.42
C TYR A 60 -6.05 -15.17 18.36
N SER A 61 -4.77 -15.44 18.09
CA SER A 61 -3.93 -16.28 18.96
C SER A 61 -3.72 -15.70 20.36
N GLN A 62 -3.71 -14.37 20.52
CA GLN A 62 -3.67 -13.74 21.85
C GLN A 62 -5.00 -13.94 22.62
N GLU A 63 -6.14 -13.82 21.92
CA GLU A 63 -7.48 -13.99 22.53
C GLU A 63 -7.74 -15.45 22.96
N THR A 64 -7.34 -16.44 22.15
CA THR A 64 -7.46 -17.86 22.52
C THR A 64 -6.55 -18.23 23.69
N THR A 65 -5.35 -17.65 23.75
CA THR A 65 -4.42 -17.84 24.86
C THR A 65 -4.94 -17.15 26.14
N GLN A 66 -5.61 -16.01 26.02
CA GLN A 66 -6.20 -15.30 27.15
C GLN A 66 -7.38 -16.06 27.76
N CYS A 67 -8.28 -16.62 26.94
CA CYS A 67 -9.36 -17.48 27.42
C CYS A 67 -8.82 -18.76 28.09
N GLY A 68 -7.78 -19.40 27.53
CA GLY A 68 -7.18 -20.60 28.13
C GLY A 68 -6.47 -20.35 29.47
N ARG A 69 -5.96 -19.14 29.70
CA ARG A 69 -5.23 -18.77 30.95
C ARG A 69 -6.14 -18.41 32.12
N LEU A 70 -7.44 -18.17 31.88
CA LEU A 70 -8.42 -17.81 32.92
C LEU A 70 -9.17 -19.04 33.48
N PHE A 71 -8.90 -20.25 32.97
CA PHE A 71 -9.59 -21.50 33.32
C PHE A 71 -8.70 -22.51 34.07
N ILE A 72 -7.57 -22.09 34.62
CA ILE A 72 -6.72 -22.88 35.54
C ILE A 72 -6.64 -22.18 36.89
#